data_AF-A0A0Q6C767-F1
#
_entry.id   AF-A0A0Q6C767-F1
#
_cell.length_a   1.000
_cell.length_b   1.000
_cell.length_c   1.000
_cell.angle_alpha   90.00
_cell.angle_beta   90.00
_cell.angle_gamma   90.00
#
_symmetry.space_group_name_H-M   'P 1'
#
loop_
_entity.id
_entity.type
_entity.pdbx_description
1 polymer ?
#
loop_
_entity_poly.entity_id
_entity_poly.type
_entity_poly.pdbx_seq_one_letter_code
_entity_poly.pdbx_strand_id
1 'polypeptide(L)'
;MPDPFSPALVQKAIERLTIQASSEIKLVRKAATAKGLSDLVAACDEELGRRPYDVDAATAVSIQRSEEETEGMTLAEVVRHAFTKVRPPSDDEVRYLRWQAVNPGGSYAEAVKVYGKSDLGLCIGHLVYDRYGCFRRFIDDKEDQSSVLIEKFRGQGSIRYTLRPEVHQALQAIGVV
;
A
#
# COMPACT_ATOMS: atom_id res chain seq x y z
N MET A 1 15.10 -14.46 37.61
CA MET A 1 14.99 -14.04 36.20
C MET A 1 13.72 -13.22 36.06
N PRO A 2 13.72 -12.06 35.39
CA PRO A 2 12.48 -11.32 35.16
C PRO A 2 11.52 -12.20 34.34
N ASP A 3 10.25 -12.18 34.70
CA ASP A 3 9.21 -12.92 33.98
C ASP A 3 9.21 -12.47 32.51
N PRO A 4 9.51 -13.37 31.55
CA PRO A 4 9.55 -13.03 30.13
C PRO A 4 8.16 -12.60 29.59
N PHE A 5 7.09 -12.76 30.38
CA PHE A 5 5.73 -12.33 30.06
C PHE A 5 5.19 -11.29 31.04
N SER A 6 6.08 -10.55 31.72
CA SER A 6 5.64 -9.46 32.59
C SER A 6 4.73 -8.47 31.82
N PRO A 7 3.71 -7.88 32.48
CA PRO A 7 2.79 -6.95 31.85
C PRO A 7 3.48 -5.79 31.10
N ALA A 8 4.62 -5.31 31.61
CA ALA A 8 5.40 -4.26 30.98
C ALA A 8 6.03 -4.69 29.63
N LEU A 9 6.41 -5.96 29.48
CA LEU A 9 6.93 -6.50 28.22
C LEU A 9 5.80 -6.75 27.22
N VAL A 10 4.63 -7.19 27.70
CA VAL A 10 3.43 -7.34 26.88
C VAL A 10 2.99 -5.99 26.31
N GLN A 11 2.95 -4.94 27.12
CA GLN A 11 2.59 -3.59 26.68
C GLN A 11 3.55 -3.04 25.61
N LYS A 12 4.86 -3.24 25.80
CA LYS A 12 5.87 -2.87 24.79
C LYS A 12 5.70 -3.62 23.47
N ALA A 13 5.24 -4.87 23.52
CA ALA A 13 4.95 -5.64 22.31
C ALA A 13 3.74 -5.06 21.57
N ILE A 14 2.68 -4.68 22.30
CA ILE A 14 1.46 -4.04 21.75
C ILE A 14 1.81 -2.73 21.03
N GLU A 15 2.61 -1.86 21.65
CA GLU A 15 3.00 -0.56 21.08
C GLU A 15 3.75 -0.69 19.74
N ARG A 16 4.47 -1.81 19.54
CA ARG A 16 5.25 -2.05 18.31
C ARG A 16 4.42 -2.63 17.17
N LEU A 17 3.19 -3.10 17.43
CA LEU A 17 2.35 -3.70 16.39
C LEU A 17 2.09 -2.73 15.23
N THR A 18 1.91 -1.43 15.51
CA THR A 18 1.59 -0.40 14.50
C THR A 18 2.67 -0.21 13.42
N ILE A 19 3.92 -0.59 13.70
CA ILE A 19 5.07 -0.47 12.78
C ILE A 19 5.55 -1.81 12.22
N GLN A 20 4.95 -2.93 12.64
CA GLN A 20 5.31 -4.27 12.17
C GLN A 20 4.54 -4.64 10.90
N ALA A 21 5.05 -5.60 10.12
CA ALA A 21 4.31 -6.12 8.98
C ALA A 21 3.16 -7.05 9.40
N SER A 22 2.09 -7.15 8.63
CA SER A 22 0.93 -8.01 8.96
C SER A 22 1.31 -9.49 9.14
N SER A 23 2.32 -9.98 8.42
CA SER A 23 2.86 -11.34 8.58
C SER A 23 3.52 -11.54 9.95
N GLU A 24 4.26 -10.54 10.43
CA GLU A 24 4.91 -10.55 11.75
C GLU A 24 3.86 -10.48 12.87
N ILE A 25 2.83 -9.65 12.72
CA ILE A 25 1.73 -9.55 13.70
C ILE A 25 1.00 -10.89 13.83
N LYS A 26 0.78 -11.64 12.73
CA LYS A 26 0.20 -12.99 12.80
C LYS A 26 1.10 -13.98 13.53
N LEU A 27 2.42 -13.89 13.37
CA LEU A 27 3.36 -14.72 14.11
C LEU A 27 3.33 -14.38 15.61
N VAL A 28 3.28 -13.10 15.95
CA VAL A 28 3.14 -12.62 17.34
C VAL A 28 1.81 -13.11 17.94
N ARG A 29 0.70 -12.97 17.21
CA ARG A 29 -0.63 -13.48 17.62
C ARG A 29 -0.60 -14.98 17.90
N LYS A 30 0.00 -15.77 17.00
CA LYS A 30 0.13 -17.24 17.17
C LYS A 30 0.94 -17.59 18.41
N ALA A 31 2.06 -16.90 18.65
CA ALA A 31 2.90 -17.09 19.83
C ALA A 31 2.19 -16.65 21.13
N ALA A 32 1.43 -15.55 21.09
CA ALA A 32 0.63 -15.06 22.22
C ALA A 32 -0.51 -16.02 22.57
N THR A 33 -1.19 -16.59 21.57
CA THR A 33 -2.24 -17.60 21.74
C THR A 33 -1.69 -18.85 22.43
N ALA A 34 -0.54 -19.37 21.96
CA ALA A 34 0.11 -20.54 22.55
C ALA A 34 0.54 -20.34 24.02
N LYS A 35 0.67 -19.07 24.45
CA LYS A 35 1.13 -18.68 25.78
C LYS A 35 0.03 -18.12 26.68
N GLY A 36 -1.22 -18.08 26.21
CA GLY A 36 -2.36 -17.55 26.97
C GLY A 36 -2.30 -16.05 27.24
N LEU A 37 -1.64 -15.26 26.38
CA LEU A 37 -1.49 -13.80 26.54
C LEU A 37 -2.67 -13.06 25.87
N SER A 38 -3.83 -13.07 26.51
CA SER A 38 -5.08 -12.57 25.94
C SER A 38 -5.02 -11.11 25.48
N ASP A 39 -4.38 -10.22 26.24
CA ASP A 39 -4.31 -8.79 25.91
C ASP A 39 -3.50 -8.53 24.63
N LEU A 40 -2.42 -9.28 24.43
CA LEU A 40 -1.60 -9.19 23.21
C LEU A 40 -2.34 -9.77 22.00
N VAL A 41 -3.11 -10.84 22.20
CA VAL A 41 -3.96 -11.41 21.13
C VAL A 41 -5.02 -10.39 20.69
N ALA A 42 -5.72 -9.76 21.64
CA ALA A 42 -6.74 -8.76 21.34
C ALA A 42 -6.15 -7.56 20.59
N ALA A 43 -4.97 -7.07 21.01
CA ALA A 43 -4.28 -5.98 20.32
C ALA A 43 -3.82 -6.37 18.91
N CYS A 44 -3.33 -7.60 18.70
CA CYS A 44 -3.01 -8.10 17.37
C CYS A 44 -4.26 -8.20 16.49
N ASP A 45 -5.39 -8.66 17.02
CA ASP A 45 -6.65 -8.77 16.28
C ASP A 45 -7.21 -7.40 15.88
N GLU A 46 -7.15 -6.42 16.80
CA GLU A 46 -7.55 -5.04 16.53
C GLU A 46 -6.67 -4.41 15.45
N GLU A 47 -5.35 -4.56 15.55
CA GLU A 47 -4.40 -4.01 14.59
C GLU A 47 -4.50 -4.70 13.22
N LEU A 48 -4.67 -6.03 13.18
CA LEU A 48 -4.93 -6.76 11.93
C LEU A 48 -6.29 -6.39 11.32
N GLY A 49 -7.31 -6.15 12.14
CA GLY A 49 -8.63 -5.69 11.67
C GLY A 49 -8.63 -4.26 11.12
N ARG A 50 -7.70 -3.42 11.58
CA ARG A 50 -7.43 -2.08 10.99
C ARG A 50 -6.65 -2.15 9.69
N ARG A 51 -5.99 -3.28 9.42
CA ARG A 51 -5.12 -3.44 8.26
C ARG A 51 -5.92 -3.97 7.08
N PRO A 52 -5.70 -3.43 5.86
CA PRO A 52 -6.64 -3.67 4.78
C PRO A 52 -6.80 -5.12 4.37
N TYR A 53 -5.75 -5.98 4.37
CA TYR A 53 -5.87 -7.33 3.81
C TYR A 53 -4.90 -8.37 4.39
N ASP A 54 -5.44 -9.58 4.57
CA ASP A 54 -4.70 -10.84 4.61
C ASP A 54 -4.83 -11.50 3.22
N VAL A 55 -3.78 -12.16 2.72
CA VAL A 55 -3.84 -12.84 1.42
C VAL A 55 -4.66 -14.12 1.59
N ASP A 56 -5.98 -13.99 1.59
CA ASP A 56 -6.93 -15.09 1.68
C ASP A 56 -7.40 -15.53 0.28
N ALA A 57 -8.12 -16.65 0.23
CA ALA A 57 -8.62 -17.20 -1.03
C ALA A 57 -9.53 -16.22 -1.79
N ALA A 58 -10.27 -15.36 -1.08
CA ALA A 58 -11.13 -14.35 -1.69
C ALA A 58 -10.31 -13.26 -2.41
N THR A 59 -9.21 -12.83 -1.80
CA THR A 59 -8.26 -11.89 -2.40
C THR A 59 -7.64 -12.47 -3.66
N ALA A 60 -7.22 -13.74 -3.62
CA ALA A 60 -6.68 -14.42 -4.80
C ALA A 60 -7.69 -14.49 -5.96
N VAL A 61 -8.95 -14.80 -5.67
CA VAL A 61 -10.04 -14.80 -6.67
C VAL A 61 -10.29 -13.40 -7.22
N SER A 62 -10.27 -12.36 -6.37
CA SER A 62 -10.45 -10.98 -6.82
C SER A 62 -9.30 -10.50 -7.72
N ILE A 63 -8.06 -10.88 -7.39
CA ILE A 63 -6.88 -10.61 -8.21
C ILE A 63 -7.04 -11.29 -9.57
N GLN A 64 -7.36 -12.58 -9.60
CA GLN A 64 -7.52 -13.34 -10.83
C GLN A 64 -8.63 -12.75 -11.72
N ARG A 65 -9.80 -12.43 -11.15
CA ARG A 65 -10.89 -11.80 -11.92
C ARG A 65 -10.47 -10.45 -12.51
N SER A 66 -9.77 -9.62 -11.73
CA SER A 66 -9.31 -8.31 -12.20
C SER A 66 -8.24 -8.44 -13.30
N GLU A 67 -7.43 -9.50 -13.26
CA GLU A 67 -6.46 -9.85 -14.29
C GLU A 67 -7.17 -10.24 -15.60
N GLU A 68 -8.17 -11.12 -15.53
CA GLU A 68 -9.01 -11.53 -16.67
C GLU A 68 -9.78 -10.34 -17.27
N GLU A 69 -10.38 -9.48 -16.43
CA GLU A 69 -11.12 -8.29 -16.90
C GLU A 69 -10.25 -7.27 -17.62
N THR A 70 -8.96 -7.22 -17.31
CA THR A 70 -8.02 -6.25 -17.89
C THR A 70 -7.10 -6.86 -18.94
N GLU A 71 -7.36 -8.10 -19.32
CA GLU A 71 -6.65 -8.78 -20.40
C GLU A 71 -6.81 -8.01 -21.72
N GLY A 72 -5.71 -7.80 -22.44
CA GLY A 72 -5.71 -7.09 -23.72
C GLY A 72 -5.83 -5.56 -23.65
N MET A 73 -6.14 -4.97 -22.50
CA MET A 73 -6.19 -3.51 -22.35
C MET A 73 -4.80 -2.85 -22.53
N THR A 74 -4.76 -1.55 -22.78
CA THR A 74 -3.55 -0.72 -22.65
C THR A 74 -3.36 -0.29 -21.18
N LEU A 75 -2.16 0.15 -20.80
CA LEU A 75 -1.93 0.66 -19.44
C LEU A 75 -2.90 1.81 -19.08
N ALA A 76 -3.19 2.71 -20.01
CA ALA A 76 -4.14 3.80 -19.80
C ALA A 76 -5.58 3.29 -19.58
N GLU A 77 -6.02 2.25 -20.29
CA GLU A 77 -7.31 1.59 -20.06
C GLU A 77 -7.36 0.90 -18.70
N VAL A 78 -6.29 0.20 -18.33
CA VAL A 78 -6.17 -0.45 -17.02
C VAL A 78 -6.22 0.56 -15.89
N VAL A 79 -5.53 1.70 -15.99
CA VAL A 79 -5.61 2.76 -14.97
C VAL A 79 -7.05 3.25 -14.82
N ARG A 80 -7.75 3.53 -15.92
CA ARG A 80 -9.14 3.96 -15.87
C ARG A 80 -10.04 2.89 -15.23
N HIS A 81 -9.90 1.62 -15.61
CA HIS A 81 -10.67 0.52 -15.03
C HIS A 81 -10.39 0.36 -13.53
N ALA A 82 -9.11 0.28 -13.15
CA ALA A 82 -8.67 0.04 -11.78
C ALA A 82 -9.18 1.12 -10.82
N PHE A 83 -9.09 2.40 -11.20
CA PHE A 83 -9.46 3.53 -10.34
C PHE A 83 -10.94 3.94 -10.43
N THR A 84 -11.76 3.30 -11.29
CA THR A 84 -13.20 3.60 -11.38
C THR A 84 -14.11 2.40 -11.10
N LYS A 85 -13.68 1.18 -11.46
CA LYS A 85 -14.47 -0.05 -11.33
C LYS A 85 -14.04 -0.92 -10.17
N VAL A 86 -12.74 -1.08 -9.97
CA VAL A 86 -12.21 -1.95 -8.91
C VAL A 86 -12.21 -1.22 -7.58
N ARG A 87 -11.46 -0.12 -7.47
CA ARG A 87 -11.44 0.68 -6.26
C ARG A 87 -11.09 2.13 -6.56
N PRO A 88 -11.99 3.09 -6.26
CA PRO A 88 -11.67 4.51 -6.31
C PRO A 88 -10.43 4.85 -5.47
N PRO A 89 -9.64 5.87 -5.86
CA PRO A 89 -8.56 6.34 -5.00
C PRO A 89 -9.13 6.93 -3.71
N SER A 90 -8.50 6.63 -2.59
CA SER A 90 -8.74 7.29 -1.30
C SER A 90 -8.35 8.77 -1.37
N ASP A 91 -8.84 9.58 -0.42
CA ASP A 91 -8.53 11.01 -0.35
C ASP A 91 -7.02 11.30 -0.29
N ASP A 92 -6.30 10.41 0.39
CA ASP A 92 -4.86 10.42 0.54
C ASP A 92 -4.15 10.13 -0.81
N GLU A 93 -4.59 9.08 -1.52
CA GLU A 93 -4.11 8.79 -2.87
C GLU A 93 -4.43 9.93 -3.85
N VAL A 94 -5.64 10.50 -3.81
CA VAL A 94 -6.03 11.65 -4.64
C VAL A 94 -5.14 12.86 -4.36
N ARG A 95 -4.89 13.17 -3.08
CA ARG A 95 -4.02 14.29 -2.69
C ARG A 95 -2.61 14.09 -3.24
N TYR A 96 -2.05 12.89 -3.09
CA TYR A 96 -0.73 12.57 -3.62
C TYR A 96 -0.69 12.67 -5.15
N LEU A 97 -1.65 12.04 -5.85
CA LEU A 97 -1.70 12.02 -7.32
C LEU A 97 -1.85 13.44 -7.90
N ARG A 98 -2.70 14.29 -7.31
CA ARG A 98 -2.85 15.70 -7.71
C ARG A 98 -1.58 16.50 -7.48
N TRP A 99 -0.95 16.33 -6.32
CA TRP A 99 0.33 16.97 -6.05
C TRP A 99 1.39 16.54 -7.05
N GLN A 100 1.45 15.25 -7.37
CA GLN A 100 2.42 14.69 -8.30
C GLN A 100 2.19 15.14 -9.75
N ALA A 101 0.93 15.34 -10.15
CA ALA A 101 0.57 15.86 -11.47
C ALA A 101 1.08 17.29 -11.70
N VAL A 102 1.10 18.13 -10.66
CA VAL A 102 1.59 19.52 -10.75
C VAL A 102 3.06 19.68 -10.33
N ASN A 103 3.69 18.64 -9.78
CA ASN A 103 5.10 18.62 -9.38
C ASN A 103 5.86 17.41 -9.95
N PRO A 104 5.94 17.23 -11.29
CA PRO A 104 6.75 16.17 -11.88
C PRO A 104 8.22 16.32 -11.49
N GLY A 105 8.87 15.22 -11.10
CA GLY A 105 10.24 15.22 -10.58
C GLY A 105 10.38 15.68 -9.12
N GLY A 106 9.26 15.81 -8.41
CA GLY A 106 9.23 16.08 -6.97
C GLY A 106 9.83 14.94 -6.15
N SER A 107 10.55 15.28 -5.10
CA SER A 107 11.18 14.33 -4.19
C SER A 107 10.21 13.85 -3.10
N TYR A 108 10.53 12.71 -2.47
CA TYR A 108 9.80 12.23 -1.29
C TYR A 108 9.69 13.31 -0.20
N ALA A 109 10.79 14.03 0.06
CA ALA A 109 10.84 15.06 1.10
C ALA A 109 9.94 16.26 0.79
N GLU A 110 9.76 16.61 -0.48
CA GLU A 110 8.83 17.67 -0.90
C GLU A 110 7.38 17.21 -0.78
N ALA A 111 7.09 15.99 -1.20
CA ALA A 111 5.76 15.40 -1.09
C ALA A 111 5.29 15.31 0.37
N VAL A 112 6.16 14.85 1.29
CA VAL A 112 5.85 14.75 2.74
C VAL A 112 5.48 16.11 3.33
N LYS A 113 6.12 17.21 2.92
CA LYS A 113 5.79 18.56 3.42
C LYS A 113 4.36 18.99 3.08
N VAL A 114 3.82 18.51 1.96
CA VAL A 114 2.46 18.83 1.50
C VAL A 114 1.44 17.81 2.01
N TYR A 115 1.84 16.55 2.11
CA TYR A 115 0.97 15.44 2.49
C TYR A 115 0.69 15.38 4.01
N GLY A 116 1.67 15.73 4.85
CA GLY A 116 1.54 15.78 6.31
C GLY A 116 2.08 14.53 7.02
N LYS A 117 1.55 14.23 8.22
CA LYS A 117 2.04 13.15 9.11
C LYS A 117 1.75 11.72 8.62
N SER A 118 0.95 11.57 7.58
CA SER A 118 0.60 10.26 7.02
C SER A 118 1.80 9.63 6.29
N ASP A 119 1.88 8.29 6.29
CA ASP A 119 2.98 7.57 5.64
C ASP A 119 2.81 7.63 4.11
N LEU A 120 3.56 8.53 3.47
CA LEU A 120 3.58 8.69 2.03
C LEU A 120 4.11 7.42 1.32
N GLY A 121 5.06 6.71 1.92
CA GLY A 121 5.56 5.45 1.38
C GLY A 121 4.46 4.39 1.31
N LEU A 122 3.64 4.32 2.35
CA LEU A 122 2.46 3.46 2.39
C LEU A 122 1.42 3.88 1.33
N CYS A 123 1.15 5.18 1.19
CA CYS A 123 0.26 5.69 0.14
C CYS A 123 0.74 5.30 -1.26
N ILE A 124 2.03 5.48 -1.56
CA ILE A 124 2.61 5.12 -2.87
C ILE A 124 2.53 3.61 -3.11
N GLY A 125 2.79 2.79 -2.08
CA GLY A 125 2.64 1.34 -2.16
C GLY A 125 1.19 0.91 -2.43
N HIS A 126 0.22 1.58 -1.82
CA HIS A 126 -1.19 1.25 -1.94
C HIS A 126 -1.83 1.59 -3.28
N LEU A 127 -1.26 2.53 -4.05
CA LEU A 127 -1.77 2.91 -5.37
C LEU A 127 -2.01 1.71 -6.29
N VAL A 128 -1.14 0.71 -6.20
CA VAL A 128 -1.21 -0.51 -7.00
C VAL A 128 -1.72 -1.69 -6.19
N TYR A 129 -1.39 -1.76 -4.90
CA TYR A 129 -1.70 -2.92 -4.06
C TYR A 129 -3.18 -3.33 -4.10
N ASP A 130 -4.09 -2.39 -3.85
CA ASP A 130 -5.53 -2.66 -3.83
C ASP A 130 -6.12 -2.98 -5.21
N ARG A 131 -5.32 -2.78 -6.27
CA ARG A 131 -5.69 -2.92 -7.68
C ARG A 131 -4.74 -3.89 -8.39
N TYR A 132 -4.02 -4.71 -7.63
CA TYR A 132 -2.85 -5.44 -8.12
C TYR A 132 -3.17 -6.33 -9.33
N GLY A 133 -4.32 -7.03 -9.30
CA GLY A 133 -4.75 -7.89 -10.41
C GLY A 133 -4.86 -7.16 -11.74
N CYS A 134 -5.27 -5.88 -11.74
CA CYS A 134 -5.34 -5.07 -12.96
C CYS A 134 -3.94 -4.79 -13.56
N PHE A 135 -2.95 -4.58 -12.69
CA PHE A 135 -1.62 -4.12 -13.10
C PHE A 135 -0.60 -5.24 -13.28
N ARG A 136 -0.90 -6.46 -12.84
CA ARG A 136 0.04 -7.58 -12.72
C ARG A 136 0.96 -7.76 -13.92
N ARG A 137 0.41 -7.77 -15.14
CA ARG A 137 1.19 -7.98 -16.38
C ARG A 137 2.15 -6.85 -16.76
N PHE A 138 2.03 -5.69 -16.11
CA PHE A 138 2.89 -4.53 -16.33
C PHE A 138 3.93 -4.34 -15.23
N ILE A 139 3.90 -5.17 -14.18
CA ILE A 139 4.84 -5.12 -13.06
C ILE A 139 6.06 -5.98 -13.43
N ASP A 140 7.24 -5.38 -13.34
CA ASP A 140 8.51 -6.11 -13.42
C ASP A 140 8.87 -6.65 -12.03
N ASP A 141 9.23 -7.94 -11.95
CA ASP A 141 9.63 -8.62 -10.70
C ASP A 141 10.82 -7.95 -9.98
N LYS A 142 11.59 -7.12 -10.69
CA LYS A 142 12.75 -6.40 -10.14
C LYS A 142 12.42 -4.99 -9.65
N GLU A 143 11.19 -4.52 -9.82
CA GLU A 143 10.78 -3.17 -9.46
C GLU A 143 9.69 -3.15 -8.39
N ASP A 144 9.57 -2.03 -7.68
CA ASP A 144 8.45 -1.81 -6.78
C ASP A 144 7.14 -1.75 -7.59
N GLN A 145 6.05 -2.29 -7.06
CA GLN A 145 4.75 -2.33 -7.77
C GLN A 145 4.30 -0.95 -8.27
N SER A 146 4.53 0.11 -7.49
CA SER A 146 4.16 1.48 -7.85
C SER A 146 4.88 2.01 -9.10
N SER A 147 5.96 1.36 -9.55
CA SER A 147 6.73 1.73 -10.75
C SER A 147 5.90 1.61 -12.03
N VAL A 148 4.86 0.77 -12.02
CA VAL A 148 3.90 0.70 -13.14
C VAL A 148 3.18 2.04 -13.38
N LEU A 149 3.01 2.84 -12.31
CA LEU A 149 2.33 4.14 -12.36
C LEU A 149 3.30 5.33 -12.38
N ILE A 150 4.44 5.18 -11.71
CA ILE A 150 5.34 6.28 -11.35
C ILE A 150 6.78 5.94 -11.73
N GLU A 151 7.40 6.79 -12.53
CA GLU A 151 8.84 6.75 -12.79
C GLU A 151 9.62 7.23 -11.57
N LYS A 152 10.67 6.49 -11.20
CA LYS A 152 11.54 6.79 -10.06
C LYS A 152 12.95 7.12 -10.55
N PHE A 153 13.31 8.38 -10.52
CA PHE A 153 14.68 8.81 -10.83
C PHE A 153 15.54 8.82 -9.56
N ARG A 154 16.53 7.92 -9.50
CA ARG A 154 17.43 7.77 -8.35
C ARG A 154 18.73 8.55 -8.60
N GLY A 155 18.80 9.77 -8.08
CA GLY A 155 20.00 10.62 -8.13
C GLY A 155 20.86 10.56 -6.86
N GLN A 156 21.90 11.39 -6.78
CA GLN A 156 22.68 11.54 -5.54
C GLN A 156 21.83 12.25 -4.48
N GLY A 157 21.29 11.48 -3.53
CA GLY A 157 20.72 11.97 -2.27
C GLY A 157 19.19 12.01 -2.17
N SER A 158 18.43 11.87 -3.27
CA SER A 158 16.97 11.72 -3.20
C SER A 158 16.38 11.01 -4.43
N ILE A 159 15.28 10.28 -4.19
CA ILE A 159 14.45 9.72 -5.27
C ILE A 159 13.44 10.78 -5.68
N ARG A 160 13.34 11.02 -6.99
CA ARG A 160 12.34 11.89 -7.61
C ARG A 160 11.31 11.04 -8.32
N TYR A 161 10.05 11.46 -8.21
CA TYR A 161 8.90 10.74 -8.74
C TYR A 161 8.26 11.55 -9.85
N THR A 162 7.78 10.85 -10.89
CA THR A 162 6.97 11.44 -11.97
C THR A 162 5.90 10.43 -12.38
N LEU A 163 4.65 10.85 -12.53
CA LEU A 163 3.63 9.98 -13.13
C LEU A 163 4.02 9.68 -14.57
N ARG A 164 3.93 8.42 -14.98
CA ARG A 164 4.12 8.07 -16.39
C ARG A 164 3.11 8.83 -17.27
N PRO A 165 3.49 9.29 -18.47
CA PRO A 165 2.62 10.13 -19.30
C PRO A 165 1.22 9.53 -19.55
N GLU A 166 1.16 8.24 -19.86
CA GLU A 166 -0.08 7.49 -20.11
C GLU A 166 -0.95 7.35 -18.85
N VAL A 167 -0.31 7.28 -17.67
CA VAL A 167 -1.00 7.22 -16.37
C VAL A 167 -1.58 8.59 -16.03
N HIS A 168 -0.82 9.67 -16.26
CA HIS A 168 -1.30 11.03 -16.09
C HIS A 168 -2.56 11.28 -16.94
N GLN A 169 -2.48 10.98 -18.24
CA GLN A 169 -3.62 11.14 -19.16
C GLN A 169 -4.84 10.33 -18.73
N ALA A 170 -4.63 9.08 -18.29
CA ALA A 170 -5.71 8.23 -17.81
C ALA A 170 -6.37 8.77 -16.54
N LEU A 171 -5.58 9.23 -15.56
CA LEU A 171 -6.08 9.82 -14.32
C LEU A 171 -6.83 11.14 -14.56
N GLN A 172 -6.35 11.95 -15.51
CA GLN A 172 -7.03 13.19 -15.90
C GLN A 172 -8.39 12.89 -16.56
N ALA A 173 -8.46 11.87 -17.42
CA ALA A 173 -9.70 11.47 -18.08
C ALA A 173 -10.80 10.99 -17.11
N ILE A 174 -10.43 10.55 -15.91
CA ILE A 174 -11.37 10.13 -14.85
C ILE A 174 -11.51 11.15 -13.72
N GLY A 175 -10.94 12.35 -13.86
CA GLY A 175 -11.10 13.46 -12.91
C GLY A 175 -10.34 13.30 -11.59
N VAL A 176 -9.33 12.43 -11.54
CA VAL A 176 -8.50 12.26 -10.34
C VAL A 176 -7.48 13.39 -10.23
N VAL A 177 -6.81 13.74 -11.33
CA VAL A 177 -5.83 14.83 -11.44
C VAL A 177 -6.30 15.94 -12.35
#